data_AF-A0A6P6WL06-F1
#
_entry.id   AF-A0A6P6WL06-F1
#
_cell.length_a   1.000
_cell.length_b   1.000
_cell.length_c   1.000
_cell.angle_alpha   90.00
_cell.angle_beta   90.00
_cell.angle_gamma   90.00
#
_symmetry.space_group_name_H-M   'P 1'
#
loop_
_entity.id
_entity.type
_entity.pdbx_description
1 polymer ?
#
loop_
_entity_poly.entity_id
_entity_poly.type
_entity_poly.pdbx_seq_one_letter_code
_entity_poly.pdbx_strand_id
1 'polypeptide(L)'
;MALSLSCCASLQSSIQSAQLNISSKREGLGQVKSLVARTGIPSIITSPHESLQKGNWVKLICGASFEDVADIRNLSLVYTLAGVDCIDCAAEASVVSAVNEGIEAARAIFPIRRPWIMVSVNDNEDLHFRKAEFDPDDCPLDCSRPCEIVCPANAILGESTPSGLKGGVLADRCYGCGRCIPVCPFDRIRAITYIRDVTTTVELLKRDDVDAIEIHTNGRQASAFEELWNGLGDSINHLRLVAVSMPDIKDLTIAAMSTLYSIMEPNLHCINLWQLDGRPMSGDIGRGATREAIAFALRLVSASDRPKGFLQLAGGTNAHTVDGLKRERLFQTTTIPEISEGKKMPPVPSSSQNALIGGVAFGGYARKVVGRVLTSMQSNHTHAYIEDCPEHLLKALEESLALVGTVKAYGTN
;
A
#
# COMPACT_ATOMS: atom_id res chain seq x y z
N MET A 1 23.87 -16.23 -61.11
CA MET A 1 24.18 -15.98 -59.69
C MET A 1 23.55 -14.66 -59.28
N ALA A 2 23.14 -14.53 -58.01
CA ALA A 2 22.59 -13.35 -57.32
C ALA A 2 21.08 -13.37 -57.03
N LEU A 3 20.64 -14.30 -56.19
CA LEU A 3 19.41 -14.20 -55.38
C LEU A 3 19.68 -14.91 -54.03
N SER A 4 20.55 -14.35 -53.19
CA SER A 4 20.79 -14.89 -51.83
C SER A 4 21.33 -13.89 -50.81
N LEU A 5 21.32 -12.58 -51.07
CA LEU A 5 21.98 -11.59 -50.19
C LEU A 5 21.03 -10.69 -49.39
N SER A 6 19.70 -10.73 -49.63
CA SER A 6 18.76 -9.80 -48.96
C SER A 6 18.23 -10.28 -47.60
N CYS A 7 18.20 -11.59 -47.32
CA CYS A 7 17.70 -12.12 -46.03
C CYS A 7 18.74 -12.03 -44.89
N CYS A 8 20.04 -12.03 -45.19
CA CYS A 8 21.07 -11.96 -44.15
C CYS A 8 21.19 -10.56 -43.54
N ALA A 9 20.98 -9.50 -44.32
CA ALA A 9 21.09 -8.12 -43.85
C ALA A 9 19.97 -7.75 -42.84
N SER A 10 18.74 -8.24 -43.04
CA SER A 10 17.62 -8.03 -42.12
C SER A 10 17.73 -8.85 -40.83
N LEU A 11 18.39 -10.02 -40.87
CA LEU A 11 18.71 -10.78 -39.66
C LEU A 11 19.89 -10.17 -38.89
N GLN A 12 20.91 -9.65 -39.57
CA GLN A 12 22.02 -8.98 -38.88
C GLN A 12 21.59 -7.67 -38.22
N SER A 13 20.71 -6.89 -38.85
CA SER A 13 20.20 -5.66 -38.25
C SER A 13 19.27 -5.92 -37.06
N SER A 14 18.47 -7.00 -37.08
CA SER A 14 17.63 -7.39 -35.95
C SER A 14 18.42 -7.98 -34.78
N ILE A 15 19.51 -8.72 -35.06
CA ILE A 15 20.43 -9.21 -34.04
C ILE A 15 21.22 -8.05 -33.41
N GLN A 16 21.69 -7.08 -34.21
CA GLN A 16 22.38 -5.90 -33.71
C GLN A 16 21.47 -5.00 -32.87
N SER A 17 20.22 -4.77 -33.28
CA SER A 17 19.26 -4.01 -32.49
C SER A 17 18.88 -4.73 -31.18
N ALA A 18 18.72 -6.05 -31.21
CA ALA A 18 18.50 -6.85 -30.01
C ALA A 18 19.70 -6.80 -29.05
N GLN A 19 20.94 -6.87 -29.56
CA GLN A 19 22.16 -6.77 -28.75
C GLN A 19 22.34 -5.38 -28.13
N LEU A 20 22.06 -4.31 -28.89
CA LEU A 20 22.07 -2.93 -28.38
C LEU A 20 21.01 -2.72 -27.29
N ASN A 21 19.81 -3.27 -27.48
CA ASN A 21 18.74 -3.22 -26.48
C ASN A 21 19.12 -3.99 -25.19
N ILE A 22 19.76 -5.15 -25.30
CA ILE A 22 20.26 -5.91 -24.15
C ILE A 22 21.37 -5.13 -23.41
N SER A 23 22.29 -4.51 -24.15
CA SER A 23 23.37 -3.71 -23.55
C SER A 23 22.83 -2.49 -22.80
N SER A 24 21.93 -1.74 -23.43
CA SER A 24 21.26 -0.58 -22.82
C SER A 24 20.45 -0.98 -21.59
N LYS A 25 19.70 -2.08 -21.66
CA LYS A 25 18.96 -2.62 -20.51
C LYS A 25 19.89 -2.98 -19.35
N ARG A 26 21.03 -3.62 -19.64
CA ARG A 26 22.02 -3.99 -18.63
C ARG A 26 22.66 -2.78 -17.96
N GLU A 27 22.97 -1.74 -18.74
CA GLU A 27 23.51 -0.49 -18.23
C GLU A 27 22.51 0.25 -17.34
N GLY A 28 21.25 0.37 -17.78
CA GLY A 28 20.19 1.00 -17.01
C GLY A 28 19.88 0.26 -15.70
N LEU A 29 19.84 -1.08 -15.70
CA LEU A 29 19.73 -1.85 -14.47
C LEU A 29 20.98 -1.70 -13.57
N GLY A 30 22.15 -1.44 -14.15
CA GLY A 30 23.35 -1.07 -13.42
C GLY A 30 23.18 0.24 -12.62
N GLN A 31 22.52 1.24 -13.20
CA GLN A 31 22.21 2.50 -12.52
C GLN A 31 21.22 2.29 -11.36
N VAL A 32 20.18 1.48 -11.55
CA VAL A 32 19.23 1.11 -10.49
C VAL A 32 19.96 0.44 -9.32
N LYS A 33 20.84 -0.53 -9.59
CA LYS A 33 21.65 -1.19 -8.55
C LYS A 33 22.57 -0.21 -7.84
N SER A 34 23.21 0.70 -8.58
CA SER A 34 24.08 1.73 -8.01
C SER A 34 23.30 2.68 -7.10
N LEU A 35 22.06 3.03 -7.45
CA LEU A 35 21.23 3.89 -6.62
C LEU A 35 20.88 3.19 -5.30
N VAL A 36 20.38 1.94 -5.34
CA VAL A 36 20.06 1.14 -4.14
C VAL A 36 21.28 1.00 -3.23
N ALA A 37 22.45 0.70 -3.81
CA ALA A 37 23.70 0.57 -3.05
C ALA A 37 24.14 1.89 -2.41
N ARG A 38 24.10 2.99 -3.17
CA ARG A 38 24.52 4.32 -2.68
C ARG A 38 23.61 4.86 -1.57
N THR A 39 22.32 4.55 -1.62
CA THR A 39 21.37 4.89 -0.56
C THR A 39 21.59 4.07 0.71
N GLY A 40 22.37 2.97 0.66
CA GLY A 40 22.70 2.16 1.82
C GLY A 40 21.54 1.29 2.33
N ILE A 41 20.50 1.11 1.51
CA ILE A 41 19.26 0.40 1.86
C ILE A 41 19.51 -0.97 2.52
N PRO A 42 20.38 -1.84 1.98
CA PRO A 42 20.60 -3.17 2.56
C PRO A 42 21.21 -3.12 3.97
N SER A 43 21.94 -2.04 4.30
CA SER A 43 22.57 -1.84 5.61
C SER A 43 21.63 -1.15 6.61
N ILE A 44 20.59 -0.46 6.12
CA ILE A 44 19.63 0.31 6.94
C ILE A 44 18.38 -0.52 7.26
N ILE A 45 17.95 -1.39 6.35
CA ILE A 45 16.74 -2.20 6.55
C ILE A 45 16.96 -3.19 7.69
N THR A 46 16.11 -3.07 8.71
CA THR A 46 15.97 -4.01 9.80
C THR A 46 14.88 -5.04 9.52
N SER A 47 14.69 -6.01 10.43
CA SER A 47 13.51 -6.87 10.36
C SER A 47 12.22 -6.04 10.48
N PRO A 48 11.10 -6.44 9.85
CA PRO A 48 9.85 -5.70 9.95
C PRO A 48 9.38 -5.49 11.41
N HIS A 49 9.59 -6.48 12.28
CA HIS A 49 9.32 -6.36 13.72
C HIS A 49 10.16 -5.26 14.38
N GLU A 50 11.47 -5.26 14.14
CA GLU A 50 12.37 -4.21 14.66
C GLU A 50 12.02 -2.83 14.11
N SER A 51 11.53 -2.76 12.87
CA SER A 51 11.06 -1.51 12.29
C SER A 51 9.86 -0.91 13.00
N LEU A 52 8.90 -1.74 13.44
CA LEU A 52 7.80 -1.31 14.30
C LEU A 52 8.31 -0.81 15.66
N GLN A 53 9.27 -1.51 16.26
CA GLN A 53 9.85 -1.12 17.54
C GLN A 53 10.57 0.24 17.44
N LYS A 54 11.31 0.48 16.36
CA LYS A 54 12.09 1.72 16.16
C LYS A 54 11.28 2.89 15.61
N GLY A 55 10.02 2.69 15.23
CA GLY A 55 9.21 3.76 14.64
C GLY A 55 9.57 4.08 13.19
N ASN A 56 10.22 3.14 12.49
CA ASN A 56 10.66 3.30 11.10
C ASN A 56 9.98 2.29 10.15
N TRP A 57 8.87 1.69 10.57
CA TRP A 57 8.07 0.82 9.72
C TRP A 57 7.41 1.57 8.56
N VAL A 58 7.47 0.99 7.37
CA VAL A 58 6.81 1.49 6.16
C VAL A 58 5.99 0.38 5.50
N LYS A 59 4.69 0.64 5.35
CA LYS A 59 3.74 -0.22 4.62
C LYS A 59 3.33 0.45 3.31
N LEU A 60 3.46 -0.25 2.18
CA LEU A 60 2.79 0.14 0.93
C LEU A 60 1.36 -0.41 0.96
N ILE A 61 0.37 0.44 0.69
CA ILE A 61 -1.02 0.01 0.47
C ILE A 61 -1.30 0.04 -1.04
N CYS A 62 -1.32 -1.12 -1.68
CA CYS A 62 -1.80 -1.26 -3.06
C CYS A 62 -3.32 -1.01 -3.13
N GLY A 63 -4.06 -1.44 -2.10
CA GLY A 63 -5.48 -1.16 -1.92
C GLY A 63 -6.30 -2.43 -1.74
N ALA A 64 -7.20 -2.42 -0.77
CA ALA A 64 -8.06 -3.55 -0.42
C ALA A 64 -8.99 -4.00 -1.56
N SER A 65 -9.30 -3.10 -2.50
CA SER A 65 -10.15 -3.33 -3.67
C SER A 65 -9.47 -3.10 -5.01
N PHE A 66 -8.16 -2.81 -5.01
CA PHE A 66 -7.37 -2.67 -6.22
C PHE A 66 -6.81 -4.04 -6.61
N GLU A 67 -7.17 -4.52 -7.80
CA GLU A 67 -6.92 -5.89 -8.25
C GLU A 67 -6.21 -5.92 -9.63
N ASP A 68 -5.77 -4.77 -10.15
CA ASP A 68 -4.94 -4.67 -11.36
C ASP A 68 -3.57 -5.29 -11.10
N VAL A 69 -3.44 -6.58 -11.43
CA VAL A 69 -2.24 -7.38 -11.18
C VAL A 69 -0.99 -6.80 -11.85
N ALA A 70 -1.11 -6.12 -12.99
CA ALA A 70 0.04 -5.55 -13.69
C ALA A 70 0.59 -4.33 -12.92
N ASP A 71 -0.28 -3.42 -12.50
CA ASP A 71 0.11 -2.26 -11.70
C ASP A 71 0.60 -2.69 -10.31
N ILE A 72 -0.06 -3.65 -9.67
CA ILE A 72 0.32 -4.18 -8.34
C ILE A 72 1.70 -4.82 -8.36
N ARG A 73 2.00 -5.62 -9.39
CA ARG A 73 3.30 -6.26 -9.56
C ARG A 73 4.41 -5.23 -9.72
N ASN A 74 4.20 -4.21 -10.55
CA ASN A 74 5.18 -3.13 -10.74
C ASN A 74 5.36 -2.25 -9.50
N LEU A 75 4.27 -1.92 -8.78
CA LEU A 75 4.32 -1.23 -7.49
C LEU A 75 5.15 -2.03 -6.47
N SER A 76 4.90 -3.33 -6.38
CA SER A 76 5.58 -4.24 -5.45
C SER A 76 7.07 -4.31 -5.72
N LEU A 77 7.49 -4.35 -6.99
CA LEU A 77 8.90 -4.29 -7.37
C LEU A 77 9.55 -2.98 -6.90
N VAL A 78 8.99 -1.84 -7.29
CA VAL A 78 9.58 -0.52 -7.03
C VAL A 78 9.71 -0.28 -5.52
N TYR A 79 8.66 -0.56 -4.75
CA TYR A 79 8.68 -0.31 -3.31
C TYR A 79 9.49 -1.34 -2.53
N THR A 80 9.64 -2.57 -3.03
CA THR A 80 10.60 -3.53 -2.47
C THR A 80 12.02 -3.00 -2.61
N LEU A 81 12.40 -2.49 -3.79
CA LEU A 81 13.70 -1.83 -3.99
C LEU A 81 13.86 -0.59 -3.10
N ALA A 82 12.76 0.13 -2.85
CA ALA A 82 12.75 1.29 -1.97
C ALA A 82 12.81 0.94 -0.48
N GLY A 83 12.71 -0.35 -0.11
CA GLY A 83 12.94 -0.82 1.26
C GLY A 83 11.73 -0.78 2.19
N VAL A 84 10.52 -0.96 1.66
CA VAL A 84 9.32 -1.12 2.51
C VAL A 84 9.38 -2.39 3.37
N ASP A 85 8.65 -2.39 4.48
CA ASP A 85 8.56 -3.54 5.39
C ASP A 85 7.41 -4.46 5.07
N CYS A 86 6.34 -3.91 4.51
CA CYS A 86 5.13 -4.61 4.20
C CYS A 86 4.49 -4.07 2.92
N ILE A 87 3.92 -4.97 2.12
CA ILE A 87 3.07 -4.66 0.97
C ILE A 87 1.70 -5.23 1.26
N ASP A 88 0.70 -4.36 1.21
CA ASP A 88 -0.69 -4.66 1.50
C ASP A 88 -1.57 -4.58 0.26
N CYS A 89 -2.44 -5.58 0.11
CA CYS A 89 -3.17 -5.83 -1.12
C CYS A 89 -4.52 -6.50 -0.85
N ALA A 90 -5.37 -6.51 -1.88
CA ALA A 90 -6.62 -7.26 -1.86
C ALA A 90 -6.38 -8.74 -1.50
N ALA A 91 -7.28 -9.31 -0.68
CA ALA A 91 -7.29 -10.72 -0.31
C ALA A 91 -7.73 -11.63 -1.47
N GLU A 92 -6.96 -11.64 -2.55
CA GLU A 92 -7.19 -12.43 -3.75
C GLU A 92 -5.92 -13.19 -4.15
N ALA A 93 -6.06 -14.45 -4.54
CA ALA A 93 -4.93 -15.33 -4.82
C ALA A 93 -4.05 -14.82 -5.99
N SER A 94 -4.67 -14.25 -7.02
CA SER A 94 -3.97 -13.66 -8.17
C SER A 94 -3.20 -12.40 -7.79
N VAL A 95 -3.78 -11.57 -6.92
CA VAL A 95 -3.16 -10.34 -6.42
C VAL A 95 -1.95 -10.66 -5.53
N VAL A 96 -2.08 -11.60 -4.59
CA VAL A 96 -0.95 -12.07 -3.77
C VAL A 96 0.19 -12.63 -4.64
N SER A 97 -0.15 -13.35 -5.71
CA SER A 97 0.85 -13.88 -6.65
C SER A 97 1.57 -12.75 -7.40
N ALA A 98 0.86 -11.72 -7.83
CA ALA A 98 1.42 -10.53 -8.47
C ALA A 98 2.37 -9.74 -7.54
N VAL A 99 2.00 -9.61 -6.25
CA VAL A 99 2.87 -8.99 -5.24
C VAL A 99 4.17 -9.80 -5.08
N ASN A 100 4.07 -11.12 -4.93
CA ASN A 100 5.24 -12.00 -4.82
C ASN A 100 6.14 -11.91 -6.07
N GLU A 101 5.55 -11.90 -7.27
CA GLU A 101 6.31 -11.75 -8.51
C GLU A 101 7.12 -10.45 -8.53
N GLY A 102 6.50 -9.32 -8.12
CA GLY A 102 7.18 -8.04 -8.04
C GLY A 102 8.31 -8.02 -7.01
N ILE A 103 8.09 -8.64 -5.84
CA ILE A 103 9.12 -8.80 -4.80
C ILE A 103 10.31 -9.60 -5.34
N GLU A 104 10.07 -10.74 -5.97
CA GLU A 104 11.15 -11.58 -6.48
C GLU A 104 11.89 -10.92 -7.64
N ALA A 105 11.20 -10.17 -8.50
CA ALA A 105 11.84 -9.36 -9.53
C ALA A 105 12.76 -8.29 -8.93
N ALA A 106 12.34 -7.60 -7.86
CA ALA A 106 13.19 -6.66 -7.13
C ALA A 106 14.44 -7.34 -6.55
N ARG A 107 14.27 -8.52 -5.94
CA ARG A 107 15.36 -9.31 -5.35
C ARG A 107 16.35 -9.84 -6.40
N ALA A 108 15.87 -10.14 -7.61
CA ALA A 108 16.72 -10.50 -8.75
C ALA A 108 17.56 -9.31 -9.24
N ILE A 109 17.03 -8.07 -9.15
CA ILE A 109 17.78 -6.86 -9.47
C ILE A 109 18.84 -6.58 -8.39
N PHE A 110 18.45 -6.57 -7.12
CA PHE A 110 19.33 -6.29 -6.00
C PHE A 110 18.99 -7.19 -4.79
N PRO A 111 19.98 -7.81 -4.11
CA PRO A 111 19.71 -8.65 -2.94
C PRO A 111 19.21 -7.81 -1.76
N ILE A 112 17.89 -7.68 -1.66
CA ILE A 112 17.18 -6.93 -0.63
C ILE A 112 16.28 -7.85 0.20
N ARG A 113 15.97 -7.45 1.43
CA ARG A 113 15.06 -8.19 2.31
C ARG A 113 13.67 -8.26 1.67
N ARG A 114 13.05 -9.45 1.67
CA ARG A 114 11.64 -9.62 1.29
C ARG A 114 10.72 -8.89 2.28
N PRO A 115 9.84 -7.97 1.85
CA PRO A 115 8.79 -7.40 2.69
C PRO A 115 7.77 -8.47 3.08
N TRP A 116 7.01 -8.21 4.15
CA TRP A 116 5.82 -8.99 4.46
C TRP A 116 4.73 -8.72 3.44
N ILE A 117 3.92 -9.73 3.15
CA ILE A 117 2.68 -9.56 2.39
C ILE A 117 1.51 -9.54 3.37
N MET A 118 0.71 -8.49 3.29
CA MET A 118 -0.51 -8.31 4.06
C MET A 118 -1.71 -8.36 3.12
N VAL A 119 -2.74 -9.10 3.51
CA VAL A 119 -4.02 -9.11 2.78
C VAL A 119 -5.07 -8.36 3.59
N SER A 120 -5.88 -7.53 2.93
CA SER A 120 -6.93 -6.75 3.60
C SER A 120 -8.32 -7.38 3.41
N VAL A 121 -9.07 -7.46 4.52
CA VAL A 121 -10.47 -7.89 4.59
C VAL A 121 -11.31 -6.90 5.41
N ASN A 122 -12.62 -7.05 5.40
CA ASN A 122 -13.56 -6.21 6.13
C ASN A 122 -14.58 -7.04 6.91
N ASP A 123 -14.91 -6.57 8.11
CA ASP A 123 -15.94 -7.18 8.95
C ASP A 123 -17.38 -6.82 8.51
N ASN A 124 -17.55 -5.71 7.81
CA ASN A 124 -18.82 -5.19 7.33
C ASN A 124 -18.60 -4.20 6.16
N GLU A 125 -19.63 -3.45 5.77
CA GLU A 125 -19.53 -2.37 4.80
C GLU A 125 -18.41 -1.39 5.17
N ASP A 126 -17.45 -1.27 4.26
CA ASP A 126 -16.30 -0.39 4.41
C ASP A 126 -16.00 0.28 3.06
N LEU A 127 -15.59 1.54 3.11
CA LEU A 127 -15.38 2.36 1.92
C LEU A 127 -14.14 1.97 1.09
N HIS A 128 -13.22 1.18 1.66
CA HIS A 128 -12.09 0.59 0.96
C HIS A 128 -12.51 -0.63 0.13
N PHE A 129 -13.67 -1.22 0.44
CA PHE A 129 -14.26 -2.40 -0.21
C PHE A 129 -15.50 -2.00 -1.01
N ARG A 130 -15.36 -0.91 -1.77
CA ARG A 130 -16.39 -0.48 -2.71
C ARG A 130 -15.81 -0.25 -4.09
N LYS A 131 -16.65 -0.36 -5.11
CA LYS A 131 -16.31 0.01 -6.50
C LYS A 131 -17.41 0.89 -7.08
N ALA A 132 -17.02 1.74 -8.02
CA ALA A 132 -17.98 2.45 -8.84
C ALA A 132 -18.63 1.47 -9.83
N GLU A 133 -19.91 1.65 -10.12
CA GLU A 133 -20.64 0.88 -11.12
C GLU A 133 -21.65 1.79 -11.83
N PHE A 134 -21.83 1.59 -13.12
CA PHE A 134 -22.91 2.16 -13.93
C PHE A 134 -23.11 1.29 -15.18
N ASP A 135 -24.30 1.34 -15.75
CA ASP A 135 -24.56 0.76 -17.06
C ASP A 135 -24.05 1.74 -18.15
N PRO A 136 -23.08 1.35 -18.99
CA PRO A 136 -22.61 2.21 -20.08
C PRO A 136 -23.70 2.58 -21.09
N ASP A 137 -24.73 1.74 -21.26
CA ASP A 137 -25.84 2.01 -22.17
C ASP A 137 -26.78 3.10 -21.62
N ASP A 138 -26.79 3.33 -20.31
CA ASP A 138 -27.54 4.42 -19.65
C ASP A 138 -26.80 5.77 -19.69
N CYS A 139 -25.55 5.80 -20.20
CA CYS A 139 -24.74 6.99 -20.26
C CYS A 139 -25.05 7.80 -21.54
N PRO A 140 -25.51 9.08 -21.43
CA PRO A 140 -25.84 9.87 -22.61
C PRO A 140 -24.66 10.08 -23.55
N LEU A 141 -24.90 9.99 -24.86
CA LEU A 141 -23.87 10.17 -25.90
C LEU A 141 -23.24 11.57 -25.88
N ASP A 142 -23.98 12.58 -25.41
CA ASP A 142 -23.55 13.97 -25.27
C ASP A 142 -22.91 14.29 -23.90
N CYS A 143 -22.73 13.28 -23.04
CA CYS A 143 -22.02 13.43 -21.78
C CYS A 143 -20.54 13.81 -22.02
N SER A 144 -20.06 14.85 -21.33
CA SER A 144 -18.65 15.28 -21.38
C SER A 144 -17.70 14.37 -20.59
N ARG A 145 -18.24 13.36 -19.90
CA ARG A 145 -17.52 12.31 -19.14
C ARG A 145 -16.48 12.84 -18.14
N PRO A 146 -16.83 13.78 -17.25
CA PRO A 146 -15.92 14.24 -16.20
C PRO A 146 -15.47 13.12 -15.25
N CYS A 147 -16.26 12.04 -15.15
CA CYS A 147 -15.94 10.86 -14.37
C CYS A 147 -14.68 10.13 -14.86
N GLU A 148 -14.40 10.11 -16.15
CA GLU A 148 -13.17 9.54 -16.73
C GLU A 148 -11.95 10.35 -16.30
N ILE A 149 -12.02 11.67 -16.47
CA ILE A 149 -10.93 12.62 -16.20
C ILE A 149 -10.53 12.59 -14.72
N VAL A 150 -11.52 12.52 -13.82
CA VAL A 150 -11.26 12.56 -12.37
C VAL A 150 -10.79 11.22 -11.81
N CYS A 151 -10.92 10.11 -12.56
CA CYS A 151 -10.61 8.77 -12.09
C CYS A 151 -9.08 8.55 -12.03
N PRO A 152 -8.46 8.50 -10.84
CA PRO A 152 -7.01 8.44 -10.71
C PRO A 152 -6.41 7.10 -11.17
N ALA A 153 -7.23 6.05 -11.27
CA ALA A 153 -6.81 4.72 -11.73
C ALA A 153 -7.09 4.48 -13.22
N ASN A 154 -7.61 5.47 -13.96
CA ASN A 154 -8.07 5.30 -15.34
C ASN A 154 -9.00 4.08 -15.49
N ALA A 155 -9.86 3.87 -14.49
CA ALA A 155 -10.73 2.70 -14.38
C ALA A 155 -12.07 2.90 -15.09
N ILE A 156 -12.32 4.05 -15.71
CA ILE A 156 -13.54 4.31 -16.48
C ILE A 156 -13.10 4.52 -17.92
N LEU A 157 -13.61 3.68 -18.82
CA LEU A 157 -13.39 3.78 -20.26
C LEU A 157 -14.71 4.12 -20.94
N GLY A 158 -14.67 5.08 -21.87
CA GLY A 158 -15.79 5.37 -22.74
C GLY A 158 -15.31 5.55 -24.17
N GLU A 159 -15.52 4.55 -25.01
CA GLU A 159 -15.37 4.67 -26.46
C GLU A 159 -16.74 4.93 -27.08
N SER A 160 -16.89 6.10 -27.70
CA SER A 160 -18.07 6.41 -28.50
C SER A 160 -18.03 5.56 -29.77
N THR A 161 -18.97 4.63 -29.94
CA THR A 161 -19.15 3.89 -31.18
C THR A 161 -20.45 4.33 -31.88
N PRO A 162 -20.60 4.12 -33.21
CA PRO A 162 -21.84 4.44 -33.92
C PRO A 162 -23.09 3.72 -33.38
N SER A 163 -22.90 2.63 -32.63
CA SER A 163 -23.94 1.79 -32.03
C SER A 163 -24.22 2.07 -30.55
N GLY A 164 -23.55 3.05 -29.93
CA GLY A 164 -23.65 3.33 -28.50
C GLY A 164 -22.28 3.53 -27.84
N LEU A 165 -22.28 3.69 -26.52
CA LEU A 165 -21.08 3.79 -25.71
C LEU A 165 -20.55 2.38 -25.42
N LYS A 166 -19.34 2.04 -25.89
CA LYS A 166 -18.64 0.85 -25.43
C LYS A 166 -17.69 1.23 -24.30
N GLY A 167 -17.79 0.55 -23.19
CA GLY A 167 -16.93 0.80 -22.03
C GLY A 167 -17.68 0.66 -20.73
N GLY A 168 -17.15 1.20 -19.65
CA GLY A 168 -17.68 1.03 -18.30
C GLY A 168 -16.58 1.14 -17.26
N VAL A 169 -16.88 0.67 -16.04
CA VAL A 169 -15.88 0.57 -14.98
C VAL A 169 -15.08 -0.71 -15.14
N LEU A 170 -13.77 -0.60 -15.31
CA LEU A 170 -12.82 -1.70 -15.16
C LEU A 170 -12.74 -2.06 -13.68
N ALA A 171 -13.46 -3.12 -13.29
CA ALA A 171 -13.58 -3.53 -11.90
C ALA A 171 -12.22 -3.69 -11.20
N ASP A 172 -11.25 -4.32 -11.86
CA ASP A 172 -9.95 -4.61 -11.26
C ASP A 172 -9.12 -3.34 -10.98
N ARG A 173 -9.34 -2.27 -11.75
CA ARG A 173 -8.63 -0.98 -11.57
C ARG A 173 -9.36 -0.04 -10.61
N CYS A 174 -10.67 -0.22 -10.45
CA CYS A 174 -11.49 0.64 -9.63
C CYS A 174 -11.32 0.31 -8.14
N TYR A 175 -10.57 1.14 -7.43
CA TYR A 175 -10.36 1.01 -5.98
C TYR A 175 -11.37 1.79 -5.12
N GLY A 176 -12.49 2.25 -5.69
CA GLY A 176 -13.57 2.85 -4.89
C GLY A 176 -13.32 4.27 -4.34
N CYS A 177 -12.44 5.07 -4.95
CA CYS A 177 -12.14 6.42 -4.44
C CYS A 177 -13.37 7.36 -4.39
N GLY A 178 -14.42 7.06 -5.16
CA GLY A 178 -15.69 7.80 -5.16
C GLY A 178 -15.65 9.16 -5.87
N ARG A 179 -14.53 9.56 -6.49
CA ARG A 179 -14.40 10.87 -7.16
C ARG A 179 -15.32 11.04 -8.36
N CYS A 180 -15.61 9.94 -9.06
CA CYS A 180 -16.47 9.92 -10.24
C CYS A 180 -17.95 10.20 -9.91
N ILE A 181 -18.39 9.85 -8.70
CA ILE A 181 -19.80 9.94 -8.28
C ILE A 181 -20.29 11.40 -8.29
N PRO A 182 -19.71 12.34 -7.52
CA PRO A 182 -20.24 13.70 -7.43
C PRO A 182 -20.05 14.53 -8.71
N VAL A 183 -19.22 14.08 -9.66
CA VAL A 183 -18.98 14.80 -10.91
C VAL A 183 -19.86 14.31 -12.06
N CYS A 184 -20.57 13.19 -11.90
CA CYS A 184 -21.45 12.66 -12.95
C CYS A 184 -22.66 13.60 -13.13
N PRO A 185 -22.84 14.27 -14.28
CA PRO A 185 -23.92 15.24 -14.47
C PRO A 185 -25.32 14.59 -14.53
N PHE A 186 -25.39 13.28 -14.72
CA PHE A 186 -26.62 12.50 -14.87
C PHE A 186 -26.87 11.54 -13.70
N ASP A 187 -26.03 11.58 -12.66
CA ASP A 187 -26.18 10.76 -11.44
C ASP A 187 -26.33 9.25 -11.72
N ARG A 188 -25.57 8.73 -12.70
CA ARG A 188 -25.63 7.32 -13.13
C ARG A 188 -24.68 6.39 -12.38
N ILE A 189 -23.72 6.95 -11.64
CA ILE A 189 -22.64 6.17 -11.01
C ILE A 189 -22.98 5.89 -9.56
N ARG A 190 -23.12 4.61 -9.23
CA ARG A 190 -23.34 4.13 -7.85
C ARG A 190 -22.06 3.54 -7.26
N ALA A 191 -21.99 3.51 -5.93
CA ALA A 191 -20.99 2.76 -5.19
C ALA A 191 -21.57 1.41 -4.77
N ILE A 192 -20.90 0.32 -5.13
CA ILE A 192 -21.23 -1.04 -4.69
C ILE A 192 -20.19 -1.48 -3.69
N THR A 193 -20.63 -1.77 -2.47
CA THR A 193 -19.81 -2.37 -1.42
C THR A 193 -19.81 -3.89 -1.57
N TYR A 194 -18.73 -4.52 -1.13
CA TYR A 194 -18.64 -5.98 -1.07
C TYR A 194 -17.86 -6.40 0.19
N ILE A 195 -18.07 -7.65 0.59
CA ILE A 195 -17.40 -8.27 1.74
C ILE A 195 -16.47 -9.35 1.21
N ARG A 196 -15.24 -9.44 1.72
CA ARG A 196 -14.35 -10.56 1.39
C ARG A 196 -14.89 -11.85 1.98
N ASP A 197 -14.90 -12.90 1.18
CA ASP A 197 -15.33 -14.23 1.62
C ASP A 197 -14.34 -14.79 2.66
N VAL A 198 -14.87 -15.17 3.82
CA VAL A 198 -14.06 -15.65 4.94
C VAL A 198 -13.40 -17.00 4.60
N THR A 199 -14.11 -17.88 3.90
CA THR A 199 -13.58 -19.20 3.52
C THR A 199 -12.37 -19.07 2.60
N THR A 200 -12.48 -18.22 1.58
CA THR A 200 -11.40 -17.91 0.64
C THR A 200 -10.23 -17.24 1.35
N THR A 201 -10.52 -16.35 2.30
CA THR A 201 -9.49 -15.71 3.15
C THR A 201 -8.74 -16.75 3.97
N VAL A 202 -9.43 -17.67 4.65
CA VAL A 202 -8.81 -18.74 5.44
C VAL A 202 -7.85 -19.59 4.60
N GLU A 203 -8.24 -19.98 3.39
CA GLU A 203 -7.37 -20.74 2.49
C GLU A 203 -6.17 -19.91 2.02
N LEU A 204 -6.35 -18.61 1.80
CA LEU A 204 -5.27 -17.69 1.46
C LEU A 204 -4.25 -17.54 2.60
N LEU A 205 -4.70 -17.43 3.86
CA LEU A 205 -3.83 -17.27 5.04
C LEU A 205 -3.01 -18.52 5.36
N LYS A 206 -3.45 -19.71 4.94
CA LYS A 206 -2.69 -20.96 5.11
C LYS A 206 -1.50 -21.08 4.16
N ARG A 207 -1.39 -20.22 3.14
CA ARG A 207 -0.26 -20.22 2.21
C ARG A 207 0.99 -19.65 2.88
N ASP A 208 2.15 -20.18 2.51
CA ASP A 208 3.44 -19.72 3.03
C ASP A 208 3.90 -18.34 2.52
N ASP A 209 3.13 -17.73 1.61
CA ASP A 209 3.44 -16.47 0.97
C ASP A 209 2.60 -15.28 1.45
N VAL A 210 1.76 -15.48 2.47
CA VAL A 210 1.01 -14.43 3.19
C VAL A 210 1.54 -14.34 4.63
N ASP A 211 1.97 -13.16 5.05
CA ASP A 211 2.61 -12.97 6.36
C ASP A 211 1.71 -12.28 7.38
N ALA A 212 0.71 -11.52 6.93
CA ALA A 212 -0.12 -10.70 7.78
C ALA A 212 -1.53 -10.50 7.21
N ILE A 213 -2.46 -10.10 8.07
CA ILE A 213 -3.81 -9.69 7.69
C ILE A 213 -4.08 -8.27 8.19
N GLU A 214 -4.85 -7.51 7.42
CA GLU A 214 -5.53 -6.30 7.87
C GLU A 214 -7.03 -6.55 7.91
N ILE A 215 -7.65 -6.26 9.04
CA ILE A 215 -9.10 -6.29 9.23
C ILE A 215 -9.59 -4.85 9.33
N HIS A 216 -10.37 -4.42 8.34
CA HIS A 216 -11.11 -3.17 8.38
C HIS A 216 -12.36 -3.31 9.23
N THR A 217 -12.58 -2.33 10.09
CA THR A 217 -13.76 -2.24 10.94
C THR A 217 -14.24 -0.81 11.08
N ASN A 218 -15.56 -0.64 11.15
CA ASN A 218 -16.15 0.66 11.48
C ASN A 218 -16.07 1.00 12.98
N GLY A 219 -15.65 0.04 13.82
CA GLY A 219 -15.46 0.21 15.26
C GLY A 219 -16.76 0.36 16.07
N ARG A 220 -17.94 0.26 15.44
CA ARG A 220 -19.26 0.43 16.08
C ARG A 220 -20.00 -0.89 16.27
N GLN A 221 -19.67 -1.92 15.50
CA GLN A 221 -20.36 -3.22 15.50
C GLN A 221 -19.37 -4.35 15.84
N ALA A 222 -19.12 -4.55 17.14
CA ALA A 222 -18.19 -5.58 17.60
C ALA A 222 -18.60 -7.00 17.20
N SER A 223 -19.90 -7.29 17.04
CA SER A 223 -20.39 -8.62 16.66
C SER A 223 -19.96 -9.05 15.25
N ALA A 224 -19.92 -8.11 14.29
CA ALA A 224 -19.47 -8.41 12.93
C ALA A 224 -17.97 -8.72 12.91
N PHE A 225 -17.19 -7.97 13.69
CA PHE A 225 -15.78 -8.24 13.89
C PHE A 225 -15.54 -9.60 14.56
N GLU A 226 -16.32 -9.93 15.59
CA GLU A 226 -16.24 -11.21 16.29
C GLU A 226 -16.61 -12.38 15.37
N GLU A 227 -17.63 -12.24 14.53
CA GLU A 227 -18.00 -13.25 13.54
C GLU A 227 -16.87 -13.50 12.53
N LEU A 228 -16.28 -12.44 11.97
CA LEU A 228 -15.13 -12.54 11.08
C LEU A 228 -13.94 -13.19 11.80
N TRP A 229 -13.59 -12.71 12.99
CA TRP A 229 -12.45 -13.21 13.77
C TRP A 229 -12.58 -14.70 14.09
N ASN A 230 -13.77 -15.13 14.53
CA ASN A 230 -14.06 -16.54 14.78
C ASN A 230 -14.03 -17.37 13.49
N GLY A 231 -14.51 -16.82 12.38
CA GLY A 231 -14.47 -17.46 11.07
C GLY A 231 -13.05 -17.66 10.53
N LEU A 232 -12.10 -16.77 10.84
CA LEU A 232 -10.69 -16.96 10.53
C LEU A 232 -10.08 -18.13 11.33
N GLY A 233 -10.50 -18.31 12.58
CA GLY A 233 -10.13 -19.46 13.42
C GLY A 233 -8.62 -19.69 13.49
N ASP A 234 -8.20 -20.95 13.36
CA ASP A 234 -6.79 -21.35 13.50
C ASP A 234 -5.87 -20.83 12.37
N SER A 235 -6.43 -20.27 11.29
CA SER A 235 -5.61 -19.69 10.21
C SER A 235 -4.75 -18.50 10.69
N ILE A 236 -5.18 -17.82 11.77
CA ILE A 236 -4.42 -16.73 12.42
C ILE A 236 -3.04 -17.22 12.90
N ASN A 237 -2.88 -18.51 13.21
CA ASN A 237 -1.62 -19.09 13.69
C ASN A 237 -0.50 -19.07 12.63
N HIS A 238 -0.83 -18.87 11.35
CA HIS A 238 0.15 -18.74 10.27
C HIS A 238 0.70 -17.31 10.14
N LEU A 239 0.10 -16.34 10.83
CA LEU A 239 0.42 -14.93 10.66
C LEU A 239 1.52 -14.45 11.59
N ARG A 240 2.33 -13.52 11.08
CA ARG A 240 3.31 -12.74 11.86
C ARG A 240 2.67 -11.50 12.49
N LEU A 241 1.61 -10.97 11.89
CA LEU A 241 0.97 -9.73 12.31
C LEU A 241 -0.52 -9.70 11.94
N VAL A 242 -1.35 -9.21 12.86
CA VAL A 242 -2.74 -8.79 12.62
C VAL A 242 -2.79 -7.27 12.75
N ALA A 243 -3.29 -6.60 11.72
CA ALA A 243 -3.60 -5.19 11.75
C ALA A 243 -5.12 -4.99 11.87
N VAL A 244 -5.55 -4.12 12.78
CA VAL A 244 -6.94 -3.66 12.86
C VAL A 244 -7.00 -2.21 12.40
N SER A 245 -7.69 -1.98 11.29
CA SER A 245 -7.83 -0.69 10.62
C SER A 245 -9.16 -0.07 10.99
N MET A 246 -9.12 1.11 11.61
CA MET A 246 -10.32 1.76 12.13
C MET A 246 -10.29 3.28 11.99
N PRO A 247 -11.46 3.90 11.77
CA PRO A 247 -11.57 5.35 11.67
C PRO A 247 -11.48 6.03 13.03
N ASP A 248 -11.28 7.35 13.02
CA ASP A 248 -11.43 8.18 14.21
C ASP A 248 -12.91 8.33 14.60
N ILE A 249 -13.39 7.47 15.50
CA ILE A 249 -14.72 7.55 16.11
C ILE A 249 -14.77 8.40 17.39
N LYS A 250 -13.81 9.32 17.55
CA LYS A 250 -13.70 10.30 18.64
C LYS A 250 -13.55 9.63 20.00
N ASP A 251 -14.38 10.00 20.96
CA ASP A 251 -14.23 9.60 22.37
C ASP A 251 -14.50 8.10 22.58
N LEU A 252 -15.19 7.45 21.63
CA LEU A 252 -15.48 6.02 21.67
C LEU A 252 -14.32 5.15 21.16
N THR A 253 -13.25 5.74 20.60
CA THR A 253 -12.21 4.98 19.90
C THR A 253 -11.54 3.96 20.83
N ILE A 254 -11.12 4.38 22.01
CA ILE A 254 -10.41 3.48 22.95
C ILE A 254 -11.33 2.37 23.45
N ALA A 255 -12.58 2.69 23.78
CA ALA A 255 -13.56 1.70 24.20
C ALA A 255 -13.79 0.65 23.10
N ALA A 256 -13.91 1.07 21.84
CA ALA A 256 -14.00 0.17 20.70
C ALA A 256 -12.73 -0.69 20.56
N MET A 257 -11.55 -0.08 20.57
CA MET A 257 -10.27 -0.81 20.51
C MET A 257 -10.17 -1.87 21.62
N SER A 258 -10.54 -1.53 22.85
CA SER A 258 -10.50 -2.46 23.99
C SER A 258 -11.48 -3.61 23.83
N THR A 259 -12.65 -3.36 23.24
CA THR A 259 -13.64 -4.39 22.92
C THR A 259 -13.08 -5.34 21.86
N LEU A 260 -12.58 -4.81 20.75
CA LEU A 260 -11.99 -5.59 19.66
C LEU A 260 -10.76 -6.38 20.13
N TYR A 261 -9.92 -5.77 20.96
CA TYR A 261 -8.76 -6.45 21.53
C TYR A 261 -9.16 -7.60 22.44
N SER A 262 -10.21 -7.45 23.26
CA SER A 262 -10.72 -8.53 24.12
C SER A 262 -11.23 -9.72 23.31
N ILE A 263 -11.78 -9.49 22.11
CA ILE A 263 -12.18 -10.54 21.17
C ILE A 263 -10.95 -11.29 20.63
N MET A 264 -9.89 -10.55 20.28
CA MET A 264 -8.68 -11.13 19.68
C MET A 264 -7.76 -11.81 20.70
N GLU A 265 -7.59 -11.22 21.88
CA GLU A 265 -6.56 -11.58 22.86
C GLU A 265 -6.48 -13.07 23.19
N PRO A 266 -7.58 -13.84 23.32
CA PRO A 266 -7.52 -15.26 23.62
C PRO A 266 -6.71 -16.09 22.60
N ASN A 267 -6.75 -15.71 21.31
CA ASN A 267 -6.16 -16.47 20.20
C ASN A 267 -5.11 -15.66 19.41
N LEU A 268 -4.77 -14.45 19.85
CA LEU A 268 -3.81 -13.59 19.19
C LEU A 268 -2.38 -13.91 19.64
N HIS A 269 -1.68 -14.72 18.86
CA HIS A 269 -0.30 -15.15 19.15
C HIS A 269 0.77 -14.36 18.39
N CYS A 270 0.37 -13.44 17.53
CA CYS A 270 1.25 -12.66 16.67
C CYS A 270 1.22 -11.16 17.02
N ILE A 271 1.92 -10.33 16.23
CA ILE A 271 2.01 -8.89 16.50
C ILE A 271 0.64 -8.23 16.26
N ASN A 272 0.17 -7.41 17.22
CA ASN A 272 -0.97 -6.53 17.01
C ASN A 272 -0.54 -5.15 16.49
N LEU A 273 -1.19 -4.68 15.43
CA LEU A 273 -1.00 -3.35 14.86
C LEU A 273 -2.33 -2.61 14.75
N TRP A 274 -2.46 -1.48 15.43
CA TRP A 274 -3.59 -0.57 15.22
C TRP A 274 -3.28 0.39 14.08
N GLN A 275 -3.99 0.20 12.96
CA GLN A 275 -3.89 1.06 11.81
C GLN A 275 -4.90 2.20 11.91
N LEU A 276 -4.38 3.43 12.00
CA LEU A 276 -5.14 4.64 12.21
C LEU A 276 -5.60 5.19 10.87
N ASP A 277 -6.85 4.89 10.52
CA ASP A 277 -7.43 5.23 9.24
C ASP A 277 -8.08 6.62 9.26
N GLY A 278 -7.26 7.63 9.62
CA GLY A 278 -7.69 9.02 9.91
C GLY A 278 -8.67 9.60 8.90
N ARG A 279 -8.18 10.19 7.80
CA ARG A 279 -9.03 10.53 6.66
C ARG A 279 -8.82 9.49 5.55
N PRO A 280 -9.71 8.51 5.39
CA PRO A 280 -9.49 7.42 4.47
C PRO A 280 -9.46 7.90 3.02
N MET A 281 -8.77 7.16 2.15
CA MET A 281 -8.73 7.38 0.69
C MET A 281 -8.34 8.80 0.24
N SER A 282 -7.56 9.52 1.05
CA SER A 282 -7.29 10.96 0.86
C SER A 282 -5.80 11.33 0.78
N GLY A 283 -4.89 10.35 0.80
CA GLY A 283 -3.44 10.60 0.83
C GLY A 283 -2.95 11.48 -0.32
N ASP A 284 -3.57 11.39 -1.50
CA ASP A 284 -3.19 12.17 -2.69
C ASP A 284 -3.87 13.55 -2.81
N ILE A 285 -4.68 13.94 -1.82
CA ILE A 285 -5.40 15.23 -1.74
C ILE A 285 -4.53 16.33 -1.11
N GLY A 286 -3.57 15.98 -0.26
CA GLY A 286 -2.54 16.90 0.27
C GLY A 286 -2.60 17.14 1.79
N ARG A 287 -2.03 18.28 2.24
CA ARG A 287 -1.68 18.55 3.65
C ARG A 287 -2.85 18.46 4.65
N GLY A 288 -4.07 18.81 4.23
CA GLY A 288 -5.24 18.79 5.11
C GLY A 288 -5.53 17.41 5.70
N ALA A 289 -5.52 16.38 4.84
CA ALA A 289 -5.73 14.99 5.24
C ALA A 289 -4.69 14.50 6.27
N THR A 290 -3.43 14.91 6.09
CA THR A 290 -2.32 14.54 6.98
C THR A 290 -2.47 15.11 8.38
N ARG A 291 -3.05 16.30 8.52
CA ARG A 291 -3.28 16.92 9.84
C ARG A 291 -4.28 16.12 10.68
N GLU A 292 -5.35 15.64 10.05
CA GLU A 292 -6.36 14.81 10.71
C GLU A 292 -5.76 13.48 11.21
N ALA A 293 -4.92 12.84 10.38
CA ALA A 293 -4.21 11.61 10.73
C ALA A 293 -3.30 11.78 11.95
N ILE A 294 -2.54 12.88 12.00
CA ILE A 294 -1.63 13.18 13.11
C ILE A 294 -2.41 13.53 14.38
N ALA A 295 -3.49 14.30 14.27
CA ALA A 295 -4.35 14.62 15.41
C ALA A 295 -4.98 13.34 16.01
N PHE A 296 -5.36 12.39 15.17
CA PHE A 296 -5.84 11.09 15.63
C PHE A 296 -4.75 10.32 16.40
N ALA A 297 -3.55 10.22 15.84
CA ALA A 297 -2.40 9.58 16.46
C ALA A 297 -2.04 10.22 17.81
N LEU A 298 -2.02 11.56 17.90
CA LEU A 298 -1.69 12.28 19.12
C LEU A 298 -2.65 11.95 20.27
N ARG A 299 -3.95 11.84 20.00
CA ARG A 299 -4.94 11.46 21.03
C ARG A 299 -4.72 10.04 21.54
N LEU A 300 -4.42 9.09 20.66
CA LEU A 300 -4.20 7.69 21.06
C LEU A 300 -2.88 7.47 21.80
N VAL A 301 -1.83 8.20 21.44
CA VAL A 301 -0.55 8.17 22.16
C VAL A 301 -0.69 8.76 23.57
N SER A 302 -1.57 9.77 23.73
CA SER A 302 -1.79 10.43 25.03
C SER A 302 -2.69 9.64 25.98
N ALA A 303 -3.32 8.56 25.51
CA ALA A 303 -4.22 7.76 26.32
C ALA A 303 -3.49 6.60 27.01
N SER A 304 -3.64 6.51 28.33
CA SER A 304 -2.97 5.50 29.17
C SER A 304 -3.67 4.14 29.17
N ASP A 305 -4.94 4.08 28.78
CA ASP A 305 -5.82 2.91 28.83
C ASP A 305 -6.01 2.22 27.46
N ARG A 306 -5.24 2.62 26.45
CA ARG A 306 -5.25 1.99 25.12
C ARG A 306 -4.82 0.52 25.20
N PRO A 307 -5.49 -0.41 24.49
CA PRO A 307 -5.07 -1.80 24.44
C PRO A 307 -3.71 -1.99 23.79
N LYS A 308 -3.10 -3.15 24.05
CA LYS A 308 -1.76 -3.50 23.54
C LYS A 308 -1.71 -3.48 22.01
N GLY A 309 -0.57 -3.08 21.46
CA GLY A 309 -0.31 -3.08 20.03
C GLY A 309 0.42 -1.82 19.55
N PHE A 310 1.12 -1.95 18.42
CA PHE A 310 1.77 -0.82 17.77
C PHE A 310 0.74 0.13 17.14
N LEU A 311 1.13 1.38 16.91
CA LEU A 311 0.31 2.36 16.18
C LEU A 311 0.94 2.64 14.82
N GLN A 312 0.13 2.71 13.76
CA GLN A 312 0.57 3.13 12.43
C GLN A 312 -0.44 4.10 11.81
N LEU A 313 0.03 5.22 11.25
CA LEU A 313 -0.84 6.10 10.46
C LEU A 313 -1.05 5.50 9.05
N ALA A 314 -2.28 5.52 8.53
CA ALA A 314 -2.57 5.07 7.17
C ALA A 314 -3.51 6.00 6.39
N GLY A 315 -4.58 6.49 7.02
CA GLY A 315 -5.50 7.42 6.38
C GLY A 315 -4.87 8.81 6.21
N GLY A 316 -4.83 9.34 4.99
CA GLY A 316 -4.36 10.71 4.73
C GLY A 316 -2.83 10.92 4.74
N THR A 317 -2.06 9.84 4.68
CA THR A 317 -0.59 9.88 4.68
C THR A 317 -0.01 10.26 3.31
N ASN A 318 1.03 11.09 3.32
CA ASN A 318 1.75 11.57 2.12
C ASN A 318 3.12 12.17 2.50
N ALA A 319 3.76 12.89 1.58
CA ALA A 319 5.06 13.54 1.78
C ALA A 319 5.13 14.51 2.98
N HIS A 320 4.00 14.97 3.53
CA HIS A 320 3.99 15.85 4.70
C HIS A 320 3.88 15.11 6.05
N THR A 321 3.68 13.79 6.04
CA THR A 321 3.37 13.02 7.25
C THR A 321 4.52 13.04 8.26
N VAL A 322 5.75 12.76 7.81
CA VAL A 322 6.91 12.72 8.71
C VAL A 322 7.20 14.08 9.33
N ASP A 323 7.17 15.16 8.56
CA ASP A 323 7.37 16.51 9.08
C ASP A 323 6.31 16.89 10.12
N GLY A 324 5.08 16.45 9.90
CA GLY A 324 4.00 16.63 10.87
C GLY A 324 4.23 15.81 12.16
N LEU A 325 4.62 14.53 12.05
CA LEU A 325 4.95 13.71 13.21
C LEU A 325 6.13 14.28 14.00
N LYS A 326 7.17 14.81 13.33
CA LYS A 326 8.30 15.48 13.97
C LYS A 326 7.87 16.71 14.74
N ARG A 327 6.97 17.53 14.17
CA ARG A 327 6.43 18.74 14.83
C ARG A 327 5.71 18.40 16.13
N GLU A 328 4.95 17.31 16.13
CA GLU A 328 4.24 16.81 17.32
C GLU A 328 5.09 15.88 18.21
N ARG A 329 6.40 15.72 17.91
CA ARG A 329 7.33 14.85 18.65
C ARG A 329 6.90 13.38 18.74
N LEU A 330 6.18 12.89 17.72
CA LEU A 330 5.70 11.51 17.60
C LEU A 330 6.62 10.63 16.73
N PHE A 331 7.56 11.22 15.99
CA PHE A 331 8.42 10.49 15.05
C PHE A 331 9.62 9.84 15.76
N GLN A 332 9.69 8.50 15.74
CA GLN A 332 10.77 7.68 16.32
C GLN A 332 11.07 7.97 17.81
N THR A 333 10.13 8.59 18.51
CA THR A 333 10.21 8.86 19.94
C THR A 333 9.84 7.60 20.71
N THR A 334 10.64 7.19 21.69
CA THR A 334 10.34 6.05 22.58
C THR A 334 9.64 6.50 23.86
N THR A 335 8.84 5.63 24.47
CA THR A 335 8.32 5.84 25.84
C THR A 335 9.49 5.78 26.85
N ILE A 336 9.87 6.89 27.48
CA ILE A 336 10.86 6.93 28.59
C ILE A 336 10.20 7.60 29.81
N PRO A 337 10.46 7.14 31.06
CA PRO A 337 9.94 7.80 32.27
C PRO A 337 10.59 9.18 32.42
N GLU A 338 9.80 10.20 32.74
CA GLU A 338 10.32 11.53 33.09
C GLU A 338 11.32 11.43 34.26
N ILE A 339 12.61 11.63 33.97
CA ILE A 339 13.59 12.02 34.98
C ILE A 339 13.64 13.55 34.96
N SER A 340 12.77 14.16 35.77
CA SER A 340 13.04 15.49 36.31
C SER A 340 14.02 15.33 37.48
N GLU A 341 15.03 16.20 37.52
CA GLU A 341 16.14 16.19 38.47
C GLU A 341 15.68 16.03 39.94
N GLY A 342 16.28 15.08 40.67
CA GLY A 342 16.48 15.26 42.12
C GLY A 342 15.88 14.27 43.13
N LYS A 343 15.32 13.10 42.79
CA LYS A 343 14.99 12.08 43.81
C LYS A 343 15.36 10.65 43.38
N LYS A 344 16.22 10.00 44.19
CA LYS A 344 16.54 8.56 44.07
C LYS A 344 15.27 7.73 44.28
N MET A 345 14.95 6.87 43.32
CA MET A 345 13.92 5.82 43.42
C MET A 345 14.47 4.48 42.89
N PRO A 346 13.89 3.34 43.33
CA PRO A 346 14.47 2.00 43.22
C PRO A 346 14.37 1.45 41.78
N PRO A 347 15.09 0.36 41.43
CA PRO A 347 15.21 -0.08 40.05
C PRO A 347 13.88 -0.61 39.51
N VAL A 348 13.43 -0.03 38.39
CA VAL A 348 12.24 -0.44 37.62
C VAL A 348 12.70 -1.38 36.50
N PRO A 349 11.99 -2.49 36.21
CA PRO A 349 12.36 -3.38 35.12
C PRO A 349 12.12 -2.69 33.75
N SER A 350 13.18 -2.59 32.94
CA SER A 350 13.16 -2.11 31.57
C SER A 350 12.19 -2.91 30.70
N SER A 351 11.14 -2.32 30.11
CA SER A 351 10.30 -3.13 29.20
C SER A 351 9.51 -2.43 28.07
N SER A 352 9.71 -1.15 27.76
CA SER A 352 9.20 -0.62 26.48
C SER A 352 10.17 0.37 25.84
N GLN A 353 11.12 -0.16 25.06
CA GLN A 353 11.95 0.61 24.13
C GLN A 353 11.22 0.96 22.81
N ASN A 354 9.91 0.73 22.73
CA ASN A 354 9.15 0.91 21.50
C ASN A 354 8.87 2.39 21.22
N ALA A 355 8.85 2.74 19.94
CA ALA A 355 8.41 4.04 19.48
C ALA A 355 6.90 4.25 19.76
N LEU A 356 6.51 5.50 20.02
CA LEU A 356 5.12 5.91 20.24
C LEU A 356 4.25 5.61 19.02
N ILE A 357 4.80 5.84 17.83
CA ILE A 357 4.24 5.46 16.53
C ILE A 357 5.21 4.49 15.88
N GLY A 358 4.74 3.29 15.56
CA GLY A 358 5.56 2.22 14.97
C GLY A 358 5.93 2.49 13.52
N GLY A 359 5.08 3.20 12.77
CA GLY A 359 5.39 3.57 11.39
C GLY A 359 4.28 4.26 10.63
N VAL A 360 4.42 4.30 9.30
CA VAL A 360 3.49 4.94 8.38
C VAL A 360 3.18 4.01 7.21
N ALA A 361 1.92 3.88 6.86
CA ALA A 361 1.49 3.26 5.63
C ALA A 361 1.18 4.31 4.57
N PHE A 362 1.59 4.09 3.32
CA PHE A 362 1.30 4.98 2.20
C PHE A 362 0.48 4.26 1.14
N GLY A 363 -0.71 4.78 0.85
CA GLY A 363 -1.61 4.25 -0.19
C GLY A 363 -1.69 5.13 -1.43
N GLY A 364 -2.77 5.90 -1.56
CA GLY A 364 -3.04 6.71 -2.76
C GLY A 364 -1.89 7.63 -3.19
N TYR A 365 -1.14 8.20 -2.24
CA TYR A 365 0.04 9.01 -2.57
C TYR A 365 1.17 8.19 -3.18
N ALA A 366 1.50 7.02 -2.61
CA ALA A 366 2.51 6.11 -3.14
C ALA A 366 2.14 5.59 -4.53
N ARG A 367 0.89 5.16 -4.72
CA ARG A 367 0.38 4.74 -6.04
C ARG A 367 0.47 5.86 -7.08
N LYS A 368 0.18 7.11 -6.69
CA LYS A 368 0.30 8.27 -7.57
C LYS A 368 1.75 8.55 -7.99
N VAL A 369 2.72 8.34 -7.10
CA VAL A 369 4.16 8.51 -7.40
C VAL A 369 4.57 7.58 -8.54
N VAL A 370 4.38 6.26 -8.37
CA VAL A 370 4.79 5.27 -9.37
C VAL A 370 3.86 5.27 -10.60
N GLY A 371 2.55 5.46 -10.40
CA GLY A 371 1.55 5.43 -11.47
C GLY A 371 1.76 6.49 -12.55
N ARG A 372 2.33 7.66 -12.21
CA ARG A 372 2.74 8.68 -13.19
C ARG A 372 3.80 8.17 -14.16
N VAL A 373 4.74 7.37 -13.65
CA VAL A 373 5.82 6.77 -14.45
C VAL A 373 5.29 5.60 -15.28
N LEU A 374 4.40 4.78 -14.72
CA LEU A 374 3.77 3.68 -15.47
C LEU A 374 2.89 4.19 -16.62
N THR A 375 2.17 5.29 -16.41
CA THR A 375 1.34 5.90 -17.46
C THR A 375 2.19 6.39 -18.65
N SER A 376 3.38 6.97 -18.39
CA SER A 376 4.29 7.39 -19.47
C SER A 376 4.96 6.21 -20.19
N MET A 377 5.00 5.03 -19.56
CA MET A 377 5.49 3.80 -20.20
C MET A 377 4.43 3.20 -21.13
N GLN A 378 3.16 3.19 -20.72
CA GLN A 378 2.05 2.61 -21.48
C GLN A 378 1.79 3.31 -22.82
N SER A 379 2.07 4.61 -22.93
CA SER A 379 2.00 5.37 -24.19
C SER A 379 3.01 4.91 -25.26
N ASN A 380 4.02 4.13 -24.88
CA ASN A 380 5.05 3.61 -25.80
C ASN A 380 4.79 2.15 -26.25
N HIS A 381 3.69 1.51 -25.80
CA HIS A 381 3.15 0.21 -26.26
C HIS A 381 4.06 -1.03 -26.28
N THR A 382 5.23 -1.01 -25.64
CA THR A 382 6.22 -2.11 -25.78
C THR A 382 6.46 -2.96 -24.54
N HIS A 383 6.14 -2.52 -23.32
CA HIS A 383 6.57 -3.21 -22.09
C HIS A 383 5.50 -3.24 -21.00
N ALA A 384 5.18 -4.43 -20.49
CA ALA A 384 4.28 -4.65 -19.34
C ALA A 384 5.02 -4.55 -17.99
N TYR A 385 6.31 -4.88 -17.97
CA TYR A 385 7.14 -4.90 -16.77
C TYR A 385 8.09 -3.71 -16.73
N ILE A 386 8.12 -2.99 -15.61
CA ILE A 386 8.87 -1.74 -15.49
C ILE A 386 10.40 -1.94 -15.59
N GLU A 387 10.92 -3.10 -15.20
CA GLU A 387 12.35 -3.43 -15.30
C GLU A 387 12.83 -3.70 -16.74
N ASP A 388 11.90 -3.87 -17.69
CA ASP A 388 12.22 -3.86 -19.12
C ASP A 388 12.47 -2.44 -19.64
N CYS A 389 12.09 -1.42 -18.85
CA CYS A 389 12.31 0.00 -19.09
C CYS A 389 13.16 0.62 -17.97
N PRO A 390 14.48 0.34 -17.88
CA PRO A 390 15.27 0.73 -16.70
C PRO A 390 15.29 2.22 -16.38
N GLU A 391 15.14 3.10 -17.36
CA GLU A 391 15.01 4.55 -17.12
C GLU A 391 13.72 4.89 -16.34
N HIS A 392 12.61 4.22 -16.68
CA HIS A 392 11.34 4.36 -15.97
C HIS A 392 11.45 3.75 -14.57
N LEU A 393 12.07 2.57 -14.44
CA LEU A 393 12.31 1.96 -13.14
C LEU A 393 13.18 2.86 -12.26
N LEU A 394 14.27 3.43 -12.80
CA LEU A 394 15.16 4.33 -12.08
C LEU A 394 14.40 5.55 -11.57
N LYS A 395 13.62 6.21 -12.43
CA LYS A 395 12.78 7.35 -12.05
C LYS A 395 11.75 7.00 -10.97
N ALA A 396 11.03 5.89 -11.14
CA ALA A 396 10.06 5.43 -10.16
C ALA A 396 10.70 5.10 -8.81
N LEU A 397 11.92 4.55 -8.83
CA LEU A 397 12.70 4.27 -7.62
C LEU A 397 13.18 5.56 -6.94
N GLU A 398 13.71 6.54 -7.67
CA GLU A 398 14.13 7.82 -7.10
C GLU A 398 12.99 8.51 -6.34
N GLU A 399 11.81 8.62 -6.96
CA GLU A 399 10.64 9.22 -6.31
C GLU A 399 10.14 8.38 -5.11
N SER A 400 10.20 7.05 -5.22
CA SER A 400 9.84 6.14 -4.11
C SER A 400 10.82 6.22 -2.94
N LEU A 401 12.12 6.36 -3.19
CA LEU A 401 13.14 6.56 -2.16
C LEU A 401 12.97 7.89 -1.46
N ALA A 402 12.58 8.95 -2.18
CA ALA A 402 12.28 10.23 -1.57
C ALA A 402 11.10 10.13 -0.57
N LEU A 403 10.10 9.28 -0.85
CA LEU A 403 8.99 9.02 0.05
C LEU A 403 9.38 8.11 1.22
N VAL A 404 9.88 6.91 0.94
CA VAL A 404 10.21 5.89 1.95
C VAL A 404 11.35 6.37 2.86
N GLY A 405 12.33 7.07 2.30
CA GLY A 405 13.47 7.64 3.01
C GLY A 405 13.08 8.66 4.08
N THR A 406 11.91 9.31 3.98
CA THR A 406 11.42 10.19 5.06
C THR A 406 11.21 9.44 6.37
N VAL A 407 10.75 8.17 6.31
CA VAL A 407 10.49 7.32 7.48
C VAL A 407 11.73 6.50 7.84
N LYS A 408 12.43 5.98 6.83
CA LYS A 408 13.63 5.15 7.00
C LYS A 408 14.90 5.94 7.32
N ALA A 409 14.85 7.27 7.25
CA ALA A 409 15.97 8.18 7.45
C ALA A 409 17.17 7.87 6.53
N TYR A 410 16.90 7.66 5.24
CA TYR A 410 17.97 7.53 4.25
C TYR A 410 18.81 8.80 4.22
N GLY A 411 20.14 8.66 4.23
CA GLY A 411 21.05 9.79 4.14
C GLY A 411 20.81 10.53 2.83
N THR A 412 20.49 11.81 2.91
CA THR A 412 20.59 12.72 1.76
C THR A 412 22.08 12.99 1.55
N ASN A 413 22.77 12.11 0.83
CA ASN A 413 24.11 12.40 0.34
C ASN A 413 24.03 13.35 -0.85
#